data_AF-A0A7K1IWB4-F1
#
_entry.id   AF-A0A7K1IWB4-F1
#
_cell.length_a   1.000
_cell.length_b   1.000
_cell.length_c   1.000
_cell.angle_alpha   90.00
_cell.angle_beta   90.00
_cell.angle_gamma   90.00
#
_symmetry.space_group_name_H-M   'P 1'
#
loop_
_entity.id
_entity.type
_entity.pdbx_description
1 polymer ?
#
loop_
_entity_poly.entity_id
_entity_poly.type
_entity_poly.pdbx_seq_one_letter_code
_entity_poly.pdbx_strand_id
1 'polypeptide(L)' 'MERPTKFEHTRFLGDKRTQLVYDVDNWQDTAVIDEIVAAEIGLCFGPDTLAEARNRGYTLATPGKTRRHLKPRA' A
#
# COMPACT_ATOMS: atom_id res chain seq x y z
N MET A 1 9.82 13.43 2.20
CA MET A 1 9.89 12.43 1.12
C MET A 1 9.01 12.94 -0.01
N GLU A 2 9.54 13.06 -1.23
CA GLU A 2 8.71 13.32 -2.40
C GLU A 2 7.84 12.09 -2.67
N ARG A 3 6.54 12.30 -2.89
CA ARG A 3 5.66 11.20 -3.28
C ARG A 3 6.14 10.67 -4.64
N PRO A 4 6.20 9.34 -4.83
CA PRO A 4 6.54 8.80 -6.14
C PRO A 4 5.54 9.31 -7.19
N THR A 5 6.03 9.72 -8.36
CA THR A 5 5.21 10.37 -9.42
C THR A 5 3.95 9.58 -9.78
N LYS A 6 4.04 8.23 -9.79
CA LYS A 6 2.90 7.34 -10.08
C LYS A 6 1.79 7.36 -9.00
N PHE A 7 2.08 7.85 -7.80
CA PHE A 7 1.19 7.85 -6.63
C PHE A 7 1.00 9.26 -6.03
N GLU A 8 1.32 10.33 -6.76
CA GLU A 8 1.22 11.71 -6.27
C GLU A 8 -0.15 12.06 -5.69
N HIS A 9 -1.23 11.49 -6.25
CA HIS A 9 -2.61 11.70 -5.83
C HIS A 9 -3.23 10.54 -5.05
N THR A 10 -2.43 9.55 -4.62
CA THR A 10 -2.94 8.37 -3.90
C THR A 10 -2.47 8.40 -2.44
N ARG A 11 -3.43 8.40 -1.50
CA ARG A 11 -3.17 8.25 -0.07
C ARG A 11 -3.09 6.78 0.33
N PHE A 12 -3.92 5.89 -0.24
CA PHE A 12 -3.94 4.48 0.14
C PHE A 12 -3.21 3.61 -0.88
N LEU A 13 -2.03 3.12 -0.49
CA LEU A 13 -1.21 2.24 -1.33
C LEU A 13 -1.37 0.78 -0.87
N GLY A 14 -1.92 -0.07 -1.73
CA GLY A 14 -1.99 -1.51 -1.50
C GLY A 14 -0.70 -2.22 -1.91
N ASP A 15 -0.24 -3.18 -1.12
CA ASP A 15 0.83 -4.12 -1.49
C ASP A 15 0.21 -5.44 -1.96
N LYS A 16 0.34 -5.75 -3.26
CA LYS A 16 -0.22 -6.98 -3.86
C LYS A 16 0.36 -8.27 -3.27
N ARG A 17 1.55 -8.22 -2.67
CA ARG A 17 2.22 -9.39 -2.05
C ARG A 17 1.67 -9.66 -0.65
N THR A 18 1.32 -8.62 0.11
CA THR A 18 0.96 -8.80 1.54
C THR A 18 -0.52 -8.61 1.83
N GLN A 19 -1.29 -8.08 0.87
CA GLN A 19 -2.70 -7.69 1.05
C GLN A 19 -2.87 -6.66 2.19
N LEU A 20 -1.81 -5.87 2.44
CA LEU A 20 -1.82 -4.74 3.34
C LEU A 20 -2.01 -3.45 2.56
N VAL A 21 -2.77 -2.52 3.13
CA VAL A 21 -2.90 -1.15 2.64
C VAL A 21 -2.19 -0.20 3.59
N TYR A 22 -1.42 0.71 3.02
CA TYR A 22 -0.64 1.72 3.72
C TYR A 22 -1.28 3.09 3.50
N ASP A 23 -1.48 3.83 4.59
CA ASP A 23 -1.84 5.25 4.54
C ASP A 23 -0.54 6.04 4.39
N VAL A 24 -0.20 6.42 3.15
CA VAL A 24 1.07 7.05 2.79
C VAL A 24 1.30 8.35 3.56
N ASP A 25 0.22 9.02 3.98
CA ASP A 25 0.30 10.29 4.71
C ASP A 25 0.63 10.11 6.19
N ASN A 26 0.32 8.92 6.74
CA ASN A 26 0.45 8.63 8.17
C ASN A 26 1.47 7.52 8.47
N TRP A 27 2.03 6.88 7.44
CA TRP A 27 2.98 5.80 7.59
C TRP A 27 4.40 6.33 7.80
N GLN A 28 5.02 5.92 8.91
CA GLN A 28 6.32 6.46 9.34
C GLN A 28 7.51 5.76 8.65
N ASP A 29 7.39 4.46 8.38
CA ASP A 29 8.45 3.67 7.75
C ASP A 29 8.37 3.77 6.23
N THR A 30 8.92 4.86 5.72
CA THR A 30 8.89 5.20 4.31
C THR A 30 9.63 4.21 3.41
N ALA A 31 10.62 3.46 3.94
CA ALA A 31 11.36 2.45 3.18
C ALA A 31 10.44 1.33 2.67
N VAL A 32 9.35 1.03 3.39
CA VAL A 32 8.34 0.06 2.95
C VAL A 32 7.59 0.56 1.71
N ILE A 33 7.26 1.85 1.67
CA ILE A 33 6.58 2.47 0.53
C ILE A 33 7.51 2.46 -0.68
N ASP A 34 8.75 2.89 -0.50
CA ASP A 34 9.76 2.90 -1.57
C ASP A 34 10.00 1.49 -2.14
N GLU A 35 10.07 0.47 -1.29
CA GLU A 35 10.21 -0.92 -1.71
C GLU A 35 9.02 -1.40 -2.56
N ILE A 36 7.78 -1.09 -2.14
CA ILE A 36 6.56 -1.45 -2.88
C ILE A 36 6.54 -0.80 -4.27
N VAL A 37 6.94 0.46 -4.34
CA VAL A 37 6.97 1.26 -5.57
C VAL A 37 8.07 0.77 -6.50
N ALA A 38 9.29 0.58 -5.98
CA ALA A 38 10.44 0.09 -6.75
C ALA A 38 10.21 -1.32 -7.30
N ALA A 39 9.47 -2.17 -6.57
CA ALA A 39 9.08 -3.50 -7.03
C ALA A 39 7.89 -3.49 -8.01
N GLU A 40 7.26 -2.33 -8.29
CA GLU A 40 6.08 -2.18 -9.15
C GLU A 40 4.89 -3.09 -8.76
N ILE A 41 4.78 -3.38 -7.46
CA ILE A 41 3.72 -4.23 -6.90
C ILE A 41 2.66 -3.44 -6.12
N GLY A 42 2.75 -2.11 -6.13
CA GLY A 42 1.73 -1.20 -5.61
C GLY A 42 0.40 -1.31 -6.34
N LEU A 43 -0.70 -1.02 -5.62
CA LEU A 43 -2.06 -0.95 -6.15
C LEU A 43 -2.77 0.30 -5.61
N CYS A 44 -3.37 1.08 -6.51
CA CYS A 44 -4.31 2.16 -6.14
C CYS A 44 -5.74 1.63 -6.04
N PHE A 45 -6.56 2.33 -5.26
CA PHE A 45 -7.97 2.04 -5.08
C PHE A 45 -8.83 3.11 -5.75
N GLY A 46 -9.94 2.70 -6.35
CA GLY A 46 -10.93 3.61 -6.94
C GLY A 46 -12.28 3.34 -6.29
N PRO A 47 -12.81 4.22 -5.42
CA PRO A 47 -12.21 5.48 -4.94
C PRO A 47 -11.03 5.28 -3.97
N ASP A 48 -10.16 6.29 -3.82
CA ASP A 48 -8.99 6.27 -2.92
C ASP A 48 -9.41 6.40 -1.44
N THR A 49 -9.98 5.33 -0.90
CA THR A 49 -10.48 5.27 0.48
C THR A 49 -10.08 3.96 1.13
N LEU A 50 -9.89 3.99 2.46
CA LEU A 50 -9.67 2.78 3.24
C LEU A 50 -10.85 1.81 3.15
N ALA A 51 -12.07 2.32 3.01
CA ALA A 51 -13.26 1.50 2.83
C ALA A 51 -13.17 0.65 1.55
N GLU A 52 -12.76 1.26 0.43
CA GLU A 52 -12.57 0.54 -0.83
C GLU A 52 -11.46 -0.51 -0.72
N ALA A 53 -10.33 -0.17 -0.10
CA ALA A 53 -9.26 -1.14 0.15
C ALA A 53 -9.77 -2.35 0.95
N ARG A 54 -10.55 -2.12 2.00
CA ARG A 54 -11.16 -3.18 2.82
C ARG A 54 -12.16 -4.03 2.03
N ASN A 55 -12.98 -3.41 1.16
CA ASN A 55 -13.90 -4.12 0.28
C ASN A 55 -13.15 -5.05 -0.70
N ARG A 56 -11.93 -4.68 -1.11
CA ARG A 56 -11.01 -5.56 -1.88
C ARG A 56 -10.22 -6.54 -1.02
N GLY A 57 -10.53 -6.63 0.26
CA GLY A 57 -9.92 -7.56 1.22
C GLY A 57 -8.58 -7.10 1.79
N TYR A 58 -8.16 -5.85 1.56
CA TYR A 58 -6.93 -5.34 2.15
C TYR A 58 -7.12 -4.99 3.63
N THR A 59 -6.08 -5.24 4.44
CA THR A 59 -6.07 -4.84 5.85
C THR A 59 -5.11 -3.67 6.05
N LEU A 60 -5.53 -2.66 6.82
CA LEU A 60 -4.65 -1.54 7.17
C LEU A 60 -3.36 -2.06 7.82
N ALA A 61 -2.22 -1.58 7.34
CA ALA A 61 -0.92 -1.86 7.92
C ALA A 61 -0.82 -1.17 9.30
N THR A 62 -0.21 -1.88 10.26
CA THR A 62 0.10 -1.34 11.58
C THR A 62 1.58 -1.58 11.86
N PRO A 63 2.25 -0.70 12.62
CA PRO A 63 3.64 -0.93 13.03
C PRO A 63 3.83 -2.33 13.64
N GLY A 64 4.95 -2.99 13.31
CA GLY A 64 5.27 -4.33 13.82
C GLY A 64 4.48 -5.49 13.19
N LYS A 65 3.55 -5.23 12.26
CA LYS A 65 2.82 -6.30 11.58
C LYS A 65 3.73 -7.07 10.63
N THR A 66 3.76 -8.39 10.76
CA THR A 66 4.54 -9.25 9.88
C THR A 66 4.04 -9.16 8.43
N ARG A 67 4.96 -8.85 7.51
CA ARG A 67 4.70 -8.79 6.07
C ARG A 67 4.95 -10.16 5.43
N ARG A 68 3.94 -11.03 5.44
CA ARG A 68 4.05 -12.31 4.74
C ARG A 68 3.82 -12.09 3.24
N HIS A 69 4.86 -12.27 2.44
CA HIS A 69 4.76 -12.16 0.98
C HIS A 69 4.05 -13.41 0.42
N LEU A 70 2.87 -13.19 -0.12
CA LEU A 70 2.06 -14.15 -0.87
C LEU A 70 2.30 -13.95 -2.37
N LYS A 71 1.82 -14.89 -3.17
CA LYS A 71 1.79 -14.71 -4.63
C LYS A 71 0.96 -13.45 -4.95
N PRO A 72 1.49 -12.48 -5.73
CA PRO A 72 0.75 -11.27 -6.08
C PRO A 72 -0.60 -11.64 -6.69
N ARG A 73 -1.67 -11.00 -6.20
CA ARG A 73 -2.99 -11.15 -6.82
C ARG A 73 -3.01 -10.37 -8.15
N ALA A 74 -3.64 -10.97 -9.16
CA ALA A 74 -3.84 -10.40 -10.49
C ALA A 74 -4.76 -9.17 -10.42
#